data_AF-A0A6N9R7J5-F1
#
_entry.id   AF-A0A6N9R7J5-F1
#
_cell.length_a   1.000
_cell.length_b   1.000
_cell.length_c   1.000
_cell.angle_alpha   90.00
_cell.angle_beta   90.00
_cell.angle_gamma   90.00
#
_symmetry.space_group_name_H-M   'P 1'
#
loop_
_entity.id
_entity.type
_entity.pdbx_description
1 polymer ?
#
loop_
_entity_poly.entity_id
_entity_poly.type
_entity_poly.pdbx_seq_one_letter_code
_entity_poly.pdbx_strand_id
1 'polypeptide(L)' 'MTLEINFDGIPGPTHNYAGLARGNLAAEKNARLVANPREAALQGLAKMRALAARG' A
#
# COMPACT_ATOMS: atom_id res chain seq x y z
N MET A 1 -18.93 -24.11 -7.02
CA MET A 1 -17.69 -23.53 -7.56
C MET A 1 -17.31 -22.37 -6.66
N THR A 2 -16.10 -22.36 -6.11
CA THR A 2 -15.60 -21.32 -5.22
C THR A 2 -14.49 -20.56 -5.94
N LEU A 3 -14.50 -19.23 -5.84
CA LEU A 3 -13.52 -18.35 -6.46
C LEU A 3 -12.75 -17.64 -5.36
N GLU A 4 -11.43 -17.55 -5.48
CA GLU A 4 -10.62 -16.67 -4.65
C GLU A 4 -10.74 -15.24 -5.17
N ILE A 5 -11.06 -14.30 -4.27
CA ILE A 5 -11.25 -12.90 -4.61
C ILE A 5 -10.23 -12.08 -3.83
N ASN A 6 -9.46 -11.25 -4.53
CA ASN A 6 -8.54 -10.29 -3.91
C ASN A 6 -9.31 -9.08 -3.42
N PHE A 7 -9.19 -8.78 -2.13
CA PHE A 7 -9.65 -7.53 -1.53
C PHE A 7 -8.42 -6.74 -1.05
N ASP A 8 -8.15 -5.63 -1.71
CA ASP A 8 -7.00 -4.79 -1.44
C ASP A 8 -7.38 -3.52 -0.67
N GLY A 9 -6.52 -3.12 0.28
CA GLY A 9 -6.65 -1.82 0.96
C GLY A 9 -6.13 -0.68 0.08
N ILE A 10 -6.90 0.41 -0.01
CA ILE A 10 -6.46 1.66 -0.65
C ILE A 10 -5.73 2.52 0.40
N PRO A 11 -4.46 2.93 0.16
CA PRO A 11 -3.77 3.88 1.04
C PRO A 11 -4.58 5.16 1.27
N GLY A 12 -4.77 5.51 2.55
CA GLY A 12 -5.50 6.70 2.96
C GLY A 12 -4.70 8.00 2.83
N PRO A 13 -5.35 9.17 2.94
CA PRO A 13 -4.70 10.47 2.79
C PRO A 13 -3.66 10.78 3.87
N THR A 14 -3.71 10.07 5.00
CA THR A 14 -2.76 10.19 6.12
C THR A 14 -1.58 9.23 6.02
N HIS A 15 -1.39 8.54 4.89
CA HIS A 15 -0.23 7.67 4.67
C HIS A 15 1.08 8.41 4.95
N ASN A 16 1.93 7.84 5.80
CA ASN A 16 3.17 8.47 6.27
C ASN A 16 4.20 7.42 6.68
N TYR A 17 5.41 7.88 6.94
CA TYR A 17 6.51 7.06 7.45
C TYR A 17 6.90 7.48 8.88
N ALA A 18 6.01 7.26 9.87
CA ALA A 18 6.28 7.63 11.26
C ALA A 18 7.26 6.70 12.01
N GLY A 19 7.59 5.52 11.47
CA GLY A 19 8.53 4.58 12.09
C GLY A 19 8.02 3.94 13.39
N LEU A 20 6.71 3.80 13.54
CA LEU A 20 6.07 3.35 14.80
C LEU A 20 6.17 1.83 15.04
N ALA A 21 6.45 1.04 14.01
CA ALA A 21 6.46 -0.42 14.08
C ALA A 21 7.87 -0.95 14.42
N ARG A 22 8.19 -1.07 15.70
CA ARG A 22 9.47 -1.60 16.17
C ARG A 22 9.70 -3.03 15.66
N GLY A 23 10.89 -3.31 15.13
CA GLY A 23 11.26 -4.57 14.50
C GLY A 23 10.87 -4.68 13.02
N ASN A 24 10.07 -3.74 12.50
CA ASN A 24 9.86 -3.62 11.05
C ASN A 24 10.98 -2.76 10.46
N LEU A 25 11.98 -3.42 9.87
CA LEU A 25 13.15 -2.76 9.28
C LEU A 25 12.78 -1.72 8.22
N ALA A 26 11.71 -1.93 7.45
CA ALA A 26 11.26 -0.97 6.44
C ALA A 26 10.63 0.28 7.08
N ALA A 27 9.85 0.12 8.15
CA ALA A 27 9.28 1.25 8.88
C ALA A 27 10.37 2.07 9.58
N GLU A 28 11.35 1.40 10.19
CA GLU A 28 12.48 2.04 10.89
C GLU A 28 13.40 2.78 9.91
N LYS A 29 13.79 2.14 8.79
CA LYS A 29 14.70 2.74 7.80
C LYS A 29 14.11 3.95 7.08
N ASN A 30 12.80 3.95 6.84
CA ASN A 30 12.12 5.03 6.12
C ASN A 30 11.51 6.08 7.06
N ALA A 31 11.76 5.97 8.36
CA ALA A 31 11.18 6.88 9.35
C ALA A 31 11.50 8.35 9.01
N ARG A 32 10.48 9.20 9.11
CA ARG A 32 10.51 10.66 8.87
C ARG A 32 10.80 11.09 7.44
N LEU A 33 10.87 10.16 6.48
CA LEU A 33 10.88 10.54 5.06
C LEU A 33 9.54 11.16 4.66
N VAL A 34 9.58 12.05 3.67
CA VAL A 34 8.37 12.65 3.10
C VAL A 34 7.59 11.57 2.36
N ALA A 35 6.33 11.40 2.72
CA ALA A 35 5.42 10.49 2.03
C ALA A 35 4.65 11.21 0.91
N ASN A 36 4.22 10.44 -0.09
CA ASN A 36 3.32 10.90 -1.14
C ASN A 36 2.02 10.06 -1.13
N PRO A 37 1.01 10.44 -0.31
CA PRO A 37 -0.21 9.64 -0.14
C PRO A 37 -0.96 9.39 -1.45
N ARG A 38 -1.02 10.40 -2.32
CA ARG A 38 -1.69 10.29 -3.62
C ARG A 38 -1.02 9.26 -4.50
N GLU A 39 0.31 9.29 -4.57
CA GLU A 39 1.07 8.31 -5.34
C GLU A 39 0.93 6.90 -4.77
N ALA A 40 0.98 6.73 -3.44
CA ALA A 40 0.75 5.43 -2.80
C ALA A 40 -0.63 4.86 -3.18
N ALA A 41 -1.68 5.68 -3.18
CA ALA A 41 -3.01 5.28 -3.63
C ALA A 41 -3.04 4.89 -5.12
N LEU A 42 -2.38 5.68 -5.99
CA LEU A 42 -2.31 5.39 -7.43
C LEU A 42 -1.55 4.09 -7.72
N GLN A 43 -0.47 3.81 -7.00
CA GLN A 43 0.26 2.54 -7.10
C GLN A 43 -0.63 1.35 -6.69
N GLY A 44 -1.40 1.49 -5.60
CA GLY A 44 -2.39 0.49 -5.18
C GLY A 44 -3.45 0.22 -6.25
N LEU A 45 -4.05 1.28 -6.80
CA LEU A 45 -5.05 1.18 -7.88
C LEU A 45 -4.47 0.55 -9.14
N ALA A 46 -3.23 0.89 -9.52
CA ALA A 46 -2.56 0.31 -10.67
C ALA A 46 -2.38 -1.21 -10.51
N LYS A 47 -1.98 -1.67 -9.31
CA LYS A 47 -1.87 -3.10 -8.99
C LYS A 47 -3.22 -3.81 -9.09
N MET A 48 -4.27 -3.26 -8.48
CA MET A 48 -5.62 -3.84 -8.51
C MET A 48 -6.13 -3.99 -9.95
N ARG A 49 -5.96 -2.95 -10.78
CA ARG A 49 -6.33 -2.99 -12.20
C ARG A 49 -5.52 -4.04 -12.97
N ALA A 50 -4.22 -4.15 -12.71
CA ALA A 50 -3.37 -5.13 -13.37
C ALA A 50 -3.74 -6.57 -13.03
N LEU A 51 -4.14 -6.85 -11.79
CA LEU A 51 -4.62 -8.17 -11.37
C LEU A 51 -6.01 -8.48 -11.96
N ALA A 52 -6.95 -7.54 -11.87
CA ALA A 52 -8.29 -7.72 -12.45
C ALA A 52 -8.28 -7.90 -13.97
N ALA A 53 -7.29 -7.33 -14.68
CA ALA A 53 -7.10 -7.54 -16.11
C ALA A 53 -6.53 -8.93 -16.46
N ARG A 54 -6.10 -9.71 -15.47
CA ARG A 54 -5.47 -11.04 -15.65
C ARG A 54 -6.39 -12.21 -15.31
N GLY A 55 -7.55 -11.99 -14.69
CA GLY A 55 -8.57 -13.02 -14.40
C GLY A 55 -9.13 -12.90 -12.99
#